data_AF-A0A8X7YSZ3-F1
#
_entry.id   AF-A0A8X7YSZ3-F1
#
_cell.length_a   1.000
_cell.length_b   1.000
_cell.length_c   1.000
_cell.angle_alpha   90.00
_cell.angle_beta   90.00
_cell.angle_gamma   90.00
#
_symmetry.space_group_name_H-M   'P 1'
#
loop_
_entity.id
_entity.type
_entity.pdbx_description
1 polymer ?
#
loop_
_entity_poly.entity_id
_entity_poly.type
_entity_poly.pdbx_seq_one_letter_code
_entity_poly.pdbx_strand_id
1 'polypeptide(L)'
;MRLCVKNDLATFLNFVTRYDIVPRISLTPLSAIEQQLQQVLDFFNPKFTSKNMDQVPGFFVIVMENASCVASYAACNTMGSTNLLLETLSSFIKLSPYTPLGTYVFCIDNRKLVVERNPDAILQILFNSSQLSTVEEKVDQCRSDRARLCISTAKELEKQKLRNQAAIDEKKRDIEEKIQKLEASKSNCELSKSWYYDVFKISKDEEDFHGNLERLELAGTWDEIIEILKPYKLPDEFECQEARIDLGTRYRCVVEPLDIANYYRHLKNEDTGPYMLKGRPKRAKERREHAGKTFRCVALSCWEPRPFLSLDS
;
A
#
# COMPACT_ATOMS: atom_id res chain seq x y z
N MET A 1 -6.13 -2.27 3.52
CA MET A 1 -5.00 -2.73 4.36
C MET A 1 -4.27 -3.83 3.61
N ARG A 2 -3.04 -3.55 3.15
CA ARG A 2 -2.27 -4.41 2.25
C ARG A 2 -1.66 -5.61 2.99
N LEU A 3 -1.29 -6.64 2.24
CA LEU A 3 -0.34 -7.65 2.72
C LEU A 3 1.01 -6.94 2.88
N CYS A 4 1.59 -7.05 4.07
CA CYS A 4 2.87 -6.45 4.37
C CYS A 4 3.98 -7.29 3.75
N VAL A 5 4.28 -7.04 2.48
CA VAL A 5 5.42 -7.65 1.79
C VAL A 5 6.63 -6.80 2.15
N LYS A 6 7.65 -7.40 2.79
CA LYS A 6 8.99 -6.81 2.88
C LYS A 6 9.50 -6.69 1.45
N ASN A 7 9.27 -5.54 0.86
CA ASN A 7 9.45 -5.34 -0.56
C ASN A 7 10.86 -4.76 -0.76
N ASP A 8 11.81 -5.61 -1.09
CA ASP A 8 13.13 -5.14 -1.53
C ASP A 8 13.03 -4.70 -3.00
N LEU A 9 12.15 -3.72 -3.29
CA LEU A 9 11.81 -3.24 -4.64
C LEU A 9 13.02 -2.78 -5.44
N ALA A 10 14.12 -2.45 -4.74
CA ALA A 10 15.40 -2.08 -5.32
C ALA A 10 16.11 -3.24 -6.05
N THR A 11 15.75 -4.50 -5.79
CA THR A 11 16.43 -5.67 -6.35
C THR A 11 15.89 -6.12 -7.71
N PHE A 12 14.67 -5.72 -8.08
CA PHE A 12 14.05 -6.12 -9.34
C PHE A 12 14.27 -5.08 -10.43
N LEU A 13 14.95 -5.47 -11.51
CA LEU A 13 15.24 -4.62 -12.66
C LEU A 13 14.62 -5.22 -13.93
N ASN A 14 13.68 -4.49 -14.54
CA ASN A 14 12.95 -4.89 -15.72
C ASN A 14 13.37 -4.04 -16.92
N PHE A 15 14.02 -4.64 -17.91
CA PHE A 15 14.37 -3.96 -19.15
C PHE A 15 13.25 -4.11 -20.16
N VAL A 16 12.78 -2.98 -20.69
CA VAL A 16 11.64 -2.95 -21.61
C VAL A 16 12.02 -2.17 -22.86
N THR A 17 11.96 -2.81 -24.03
CA THR A 17 12.14 -2.10 -25.30
C THR A 17 10.84 -1.39 -25.69
N ARG A 18 10.96 -0.37 -26.55
CA ARG A 18 9.85 0.51 -26.95
C ARG A 18 8.60 -0.24 -27.41
N TYR A 19 8.77 -1.26 -28.26
CA TYR A 19 7.68 -2.01 -28.90
C TYR A 19 7.51 -3.44 -28.36
N ASP A 20 8.16 -3.78 -27.24
CA ASP A 20 8.02 -5.10 -26.63
C ASP A 20 6.58 -5.33 -26.14
N ILE A 21 5.82 -6.23 -26.75
CA ILE A 21 4.44 -6.46 -26.32
C ILE A 21 4.37 -7.24 -24.99
N VAL A 22 5.41 -8.00 -24.62
CA VAL A 22 5.35 -8.98 -23.51
C VAL A 22 5.01 -8.32 -22.16
N PRO A 23 5.64 -7.21 -21.74
CA PRO A 23 5.29 -6.54 -20.48
C PRO A 23 3.88 -5.90 -20.47
N ARG A 24 3.22 -5.81 -21.64
CA ARG A 24 1.87 -5.24 -21.78
C ARG A 24 0.79 -6.32 -21.79
N ILE A 25 1.11 -7.58 -22.13
CA ILE A 25 0.16 -8.71 -22.13
C ILE A 25 -0.51 -8.87 -20.77
N SER A 26 0.24 -8.71 -19.66
CA SER A 26 -0.32 -8.78 -18.31
C SER A 26 -1.32 -7.68 -18.00
N LEU A 27 -1.38 -6.59 -18.77
CA LEU A 27 -2.39 -5.53 -18.60
C LEU A 27 -3.74 -5.90 -19.24
N THR A 28 -3.83 -7.09 -19.84
CA THR A 28 -5.04 -7.58 -20.50
C THR A 28 -5.62 -8.78 -19.75
N PRO A 29 -6.94 -8.81 -19.49
CA PRO A 29 -7.58 -10.00 -18.94
C PRO A 29 -7.35 -11.21 -19.86
N LEU A 30 -6.96 -12.35 -19.29
CA LEU A 30 -6.67 -13.57 -20.05
C LEU A 30 -7.84 -13.96 -20.98
N SER A 31 -9.08 -13.79 -20.50
CA SER A 31 -10.30 -14.07 -21.28
C SER A 31 -10.41 -13.28 -22.60
N ALA A 32 -9.71 -12.15 -22.74
CA ALA A 32 -9.73 -11.35 -23.97
C ALA A 32 -8.71 -11.81 -25.02
N ILE A 33 -7.67 -12.55 -24.61
CA ILE A 33 -6.53 -12.91 -25.47
C ILE A 33 -6.23 -14.40 -25.54
N GLU A 34 -6.92 -15.23 -24.75
CA GLU A 34 -6.65 -16.67 -24.59
C GLU A 34 -6.49 -17.43 -25.92
N GLN A 35 -7.38 -17.18 -26.89
CA GLN A 35 -7.37 -17.87 -28.18
C GLN A 35 -6.13 -17.54 -29.04
N GLN A 36 -5.59 -16.33 -28.89
CA GLN A 36 -4.48 -15.81 -29.70
C GLN A 36 -3.14 -15.86 -28.95
N LEU A 37 -3.17 -15.96 -27.62
CA LEU A 37 -1.98 -15.90 -26.77
C LEU A 37 -0.99 -17.01 -27.11
N GLN A 38 -1.45 -18.25 -27.29
CA GLN A 38 -0.56 -19.36 -27.62
C GLN A 38 0.16 -19.14 -28.95
N GLN A 39 -0.54 -18.64 -29.97
CA GLN A 39 0.06 -18.35 -31.28
C GLN A 39 1.14 -17.27 -31.20
N VAL A 40 0.92 -16.25 -30.35
CA VAL A 40 1.90 -15.18 -30.12
C VAL A 40 3.08 -15.67 -29.28
N LEU A 41 2.85 -16.53 -28.29
CA LEU A 41 3.94 -17.13 -27.51
C LEU A 41 4.82 -18.04 -28.36
N ASP A 42 4.21 -18.79 -29.28
CA ASP A 42 4.93 -19.62 -30.25
C ASP A 42 5.84 -18.77 -31.16
N PHE A 43 5.45 -17.52 -31.48
CA PHE A 43 6.31 -16.59 -32.23
C PHE A 43 7.59 -16.20 -31.47
N PHE A 44 7.53 -16.09 -30.14
CA PHE A 44 8.71 -15.83 -29.32
C PHE A 44 9.60 -17.06 -29.13
N ASN A 45 9.14 -18.25 -29.55
CA ASN A 45 9.94 -19.47 -29.48
C ASN A 45 10.94 -19.50 -30.66
N PRO A 46 12.26 -19.45 -30.40
CA PRO A 46 13.28 -19.40 -31.46
C PRO A 46 13.32 -20.66 -32.35
N LYS A 47 12.64 -21.74 -31.95
CA LYS A 47 12.53 -22.99 -32.71
C LYS A 47 11.32 -23.03 -33.65
N PHE A 48 10.48 -21.99 -33.66
CA PHE A 48 9.22 -22.00 -34.36
C PHE A 48 9.38 -21.57 -35.83
N THR A 49 9.02 -22.45 -36.76
CA THR A 49 9.00 -22.18 -38.20
C THR A 49 7.57 -21.92 -38.67
N SER A 50 7.17 -20.64 -38.62
CA SER A 50 6.09 -19.95 -39.35
C SER A 50 4.85 -20.73 -39.83
N LYS A 51 3.66 -20.28 -39.40
CA LYS A 51 2.45 -20.18 -40.26
C LYS A 51 1.56 -18.98 -39.85
N ASN A 52 1.02 -18.29 -40.86
CA ASN A 52 0.00 -17.23 -40.89
C ASN A 52 0.06 -16.10 -39.85
N MET A 53 0.41 -14.89 -40.32
CA MET A 53 0.61 -13.67 -39.52
C MET A 53 -0.65 -12.80 -39.35
N ASP A 54 -1.79 -13.23 -39.90
CA ASP A 54 -2.97 -12.36 -40.06
C ASP A 54 -3.65 -11.98 -38.74
N GLN A 55 -3.44 -12.75 -37.66
CA GLN A 55 -4.06 -12.51 -36.34
C GLN A 55 -3.22 -11.62 -35.41
N VAL A 56 -1.93 -11.39 -35.71
CA VAL A 56 -1.00 -10.65 -34.85
C VAL A 56 -1.38 -9.17 -34.68
N PRO A 57 -1.84 -8.44 -35.72
CA PRO A 57 -2.31 -7.06 -35.55
C PRO A 57 -3.53 -6.97 -34.62
N GLY A 58 -4.45 -7.94 -34.71
CA GLY A 58 -5.63 -8.01 -33.84
C GLY A 58 -5.27 -8.20 -32.38
N PHE A 59 -4.32 -9.09 -32.09
CA PHE A 59 -3.80 -9.30 -30.74
C PHE A 59 -3.20 -8.02 -30.15
N PHE A 60 -2.36 -7.32 -30.92
CA PHE A 60 -1.73 -6.07 -30.47
C PHE A 60 -2.78 -5.01 -30.13
N VAL A 61 -3.82 -4.84 -30.96
CA VAL A 61 -4.91 -3.90 -30.71
C VAL A 61 -5.61 -4.22 -29.39
N ILE A 62 -6.00 -5.48 -29.17
CA ILE A 62 -6.68 -5.90 -27.93
C ILE A 62 -5.80 -5.60 -26.70
N VAL A 63 -4.50 -5.91 -26.77
CA VAL A 63 -3.58 -5.67 -25.67
C VAL A 63 -3.45 -4.18 -25.37
N MET A 64 -3.28 -3.36 -26.41
CA MET A 64 -3.09 -1.92 -26.25
C MET A 64 -4.36 -1.18 -25.83
N GLU A 65 -5.55 -1.63 -26.24
CA GLU A 65 -6.83 -1.12 -25.74
C GLU A 65 -6.98 -1.36 -24.24
N ASN A 66 -6.71 -2.58 -23.78
CA ASN A 66 -6.77 -2.90 -22.35
C ASN A 66 -5.70 -2.16 -21.54
N ALA A 67 -4.47 -2.06 -22.06
CA ALA A 67 -3.42 -1.24 -21.45
C ALA A 67 -3.84 0.23 -21.34
N SER A 68 -4.56 0.76 -22.34
CA SER A 68 -5.13 2.11 -22.30
C SER A 68 -6.15 2.27 -21.17
N CYS A 69 -7.06 1.29 -21.01
CA CYS A 69 -8.04 1.29 -19.94
C CYS A 69 -7.38 1.27 -18.56
N VAL A 70 -6.40 0.39 -18.35
CA VAL A 70 -5.65 0.30 -17.08
C VAL A 70 -4.90 1.60 -16.78
N ALA A 71 -4.17 2.14 -17.76
CA ALA A 71 -3.43 3.40 -17.59
C ALA A 71 -4.37 4.58 -17.32
N SER A 72 -5.49 4.68 -18.05
CA SER A 72 -6.47 5.75 -17.85
C SER A 72 -7.14 5.67 -16.49
N TYR A 73 -7.50 4.46 -16.05
CA TYR A 73 -8.07 4.23 -14.73
C TYR A 73 -7.10 4.62 -13.60
N ALA A 74 -5.83 4.19 -13.71
CA ALA A 74 -4.77 4.56 -12.76
C ALA A 74 -4.57 6.09 -12.71
N ALA A 75 -4.58 6.77 -13.86
CA ALA A 75 -4.49 8.23 -13.93
C ALA A 75 -5.68 8.91 -13.24
N CYS A 76 -6.92 8.46 -13.48
CA CYS A 76 -8.11 9.01 -12.82
C CYS A 76 -8.04 8.89 -11.29
N ASN A 77 -7.59 7.73 -10.79
CA ASN A 77 -7.40 7.52 -9.36
C ASN A 77 -6.30 8.42 -8.78
N THR A 78 -5.16 8.51 -9.47
CA THR A 78 -4.02 9.35 -9.07
C THR A 78 -4.39 10.83 -9.01
N MET A 79 -5.20 11.31 -9.96
CA MET A 79 -5.68 12.68 -10.01
C MET A 79 -6.77 12.98 -8.97
N GLY A 80 -7.17 12.01 -8.14
CA GLY A 80 -8.20 12.20 -7.13
C GLY A 80 -9.60 12.42 -7.71
N SER A 81 -9.88 11.83 -8.87
CA SER A 81 -11.18 11.96 -9.52
C SER A 81 -12.29 11.38 -8.63
N THR A 82 -13.15 12.22 -8.07
CA THR A 82 -14.32 11.81 -7.26
C THR A 82 -15.52 11.45 -8.13
N ASN A 83 -15.30 11.08 -9.39
CA ASN A 83 -16.38 10.80 -10.32
C ASN A 83 -17.09 9.49 -9.94
N LEU A 84 -18.36 9.57 -9.55
CA LEU A 84 -19.22 8.42 -9.26
C LEU A 84 -19.29 7.42 -10.44
N LEU A 85 -19.08 7.93 -11.64
CA LEU A 85 -18.98 7.13 -12.87
C LEU A 85 -17.77 6.19 -12.87
N LEU A 86 -16.66 6.55 -12.22
CA LEU A 86 -15.46 5.71 -12.16
C LEU A 86 -15.71 4.46 -11.32
N GLU A 87 -16.40 4.61 -10.17
CA GLU A 87 -16.83 3.49 -9.34
C GLU A 87 -17.82 2.60 -10.09
N THR A 88 -18.81 3.21 -10.77
CA THR A 88 -19.79 2.48 -11.58
C THR A 88 -19.12 1.69 -12.71
N LEU A 89 -18.24 2.33 -13.49
CA LEU A 89 -17.49 1.70 -14.59
C LEU A 89 -16.57 0.58 -14.11
N SER A 90 -16.00 0.68 -12.90
CA SER A 90 -15.15 -0.38 -12.34
C SER A 90 -15.91 -1.70 -12.09
N SER A 91 -17.24 -1.64 -11.92
CA SER A 91 -18.06 -2.84 -11.77
C SER A 91 -18.34 -3.55 -13.11
N PHE A 92 -18.29 -2.82 -14.22
CA PHE A 92 -18.60 -3.35 -15.56
C PHE A 92 -17.34 -3.68 -16.37
N ILE A 93 -16.27 -2.91 -16.19
CA ILE A 93 -15.01 -3.09 -16.92
C ILE A 93 -14.07 -3.93 -16.06
N LYS A 94 -13.83 -5.17 -16.48
CA LYS A 94 -12.87 -6.05 -15.84
C LYS A 94 -11.45 -5.60 -16.21
N LEU A 95 -10.87 -4.72 -15.40
CA LEU A 95 -9.48 -4.31 -15.53
C LEU A 95 -8.54 -5.41 -15.07
N SER A 96 -7.36 -5.45 -15.66
CA SER A 96 -6.28 -6.32 -15.18
C SER A 96 -5.85 -5.92 -13.76
N PRO A 97 -5.65 -6.87 -12.84
CA PRO A 97 -5.14 -6.60 -11.49
C PRO A 97 -3.63 -6.41 -11.45
N TYR A 98 -2.93 -6.66 -12.56
CA TYR A 98 -1.46 -6.61 -12.59
C TYR A 98 -0.95 -5.17 -12.46
N THR A 99 -0.08 -4.96 -11.48
CA THR A 99 0.59 -3.68 -11.23
C THR A 99 2.11 -3.88 -11.41
N PRO A 100 2.82 -2.96 -12.08
CA PRO A 100 4.26 -3.07 -12.25
C PRO A 100 5.00 -3.13 -10.91
N LEU A 101 6.00 -4.00 -10.80
CA LEU A 101 6.81 -4.19 -9.60
C LEU A 101 8.30 -4.00 -9.90
N GLY A 102 8.99 -3.23 -9.07
CA GLY A 102 10.42 -2.98 -9.18
C GLY A 102 10.79 -1.79 -10.07
N THR A 103 12.05 -1.74 -10.48
CA THR A 103 12.59 -0.68 -11.33
C THR A 103 12.46 -1.06 -12.80
N TYR A 104 11.89 -0.19 -13.62
CA TYR A 104 11.79 -0.37 -15.07
C TYR A 104 12.80 0.52 -15.78
N VAL A 105 13.51 -0.07 -16.75
CA VAL A 105 14.45 0.62 -17.64
C VAL A 105 13.92 0.53 -19.07
N PHE A 106 13.33 1.62 -19.54
CA PHE A 106 12.79 1.72 -20.88
C PHE A 106 13.88 2.15 -21.87
N CYS A 107 14.10 1.32 -22.89
CA CYS A 107 15.00 1.60 -24.00
C CYS A 107 14.21 2.24 -25.15
N ILE A 108 14.23 3.57 -25.23
CA ILE A 108 13.54 4.36 -26.25
C ILE A 108 14.59 4.81 -27.27
N ASP A 109 14.70 4.06 -28.36
CA ASP A 109 15.68 4.22 -29.45
C ASP A 109 17.15 4.17 -28.94
N ASN A 110 18.14 4.13 -29.85
CA ASN A 110 19.54 3.76 -29.54
C ASN A 110 20.31 4.64 -28.54
N ARG A 111 19.70 5.64 -27.87
CA ARG A 111 20.41 6.56 -26.95
C ARG A 111 19.64 7.05 -25.73
N LYS A 112 18.35 6.75 -25.55
CA LYS A 112 17.57 7.28 -24.41
C LYS A 112 17.05 6.16 -23.51
N LEU A 113 17.60 6.11 -22.29
CA LEU A 113 17.12 5.26 -21.22
C LEU A 113 16.21 6.09 -20.30
N VAL A 114 15.03 5.58 -20.02
CA VAL A 114 14.13 6.14 -18.99
C VAL A 114 14.02 5.13 -17.86
N VAL A 115 14.48 5.52 -16.67
CA VAL A 115 14.40 4.70 -15.46
C VAL A 115 13.24 5.19 -14.62
N GLU A 116 12.32 4.30 -14.26
CA GLU A 116 11.13 4.63 -13.47
C GLU A 116 10.85 3.56 -12.41
N ARG A 117 10.36 3.99 -11.25
CA ARG A 117 10.00 3.10 -10.13
C ARG A 117 8.57 3.27 -9.68
N ASN A 118 7.95 4.41 -9.99
CA ASN A 118 6.56 4.63 -9.63
C ASN A 118 5.65 3.77 -10.53
N PRO A 119 4.82 2.86 -9.97
CA PRO A 119 4.01 1.92 -10.75
C PRO A 119 3.00 2.63 -11.65
N ASP A 120 2.39 3.72 -11.20
CA ASP A 120 1.44 4.50 -12.01
C ASP A 120 2.14 5.17 -13.20
N ALA A 121 3.34 5.71 -12.99
CA ALA A 121 4.16 6.25 -14.07
C ALA A 121 4.61 5.15 -15.05
N ILE A 122 4.98 3.96 -14.55
CA ILE A 122 5.33 2.80 -15.39
C ILE A 122 4.15 2.38 -16.26
N LEU A 123 2.93 2.33 -15.72
CA LEU A 123 1.70 2.04 -16.50
C LEU A 123 1.50 3.06 -17.62
N GLN A 124 1.69 4.36 -17.34
CA GLN A 124 1.61 5.40 -18.37
C GLN A 124 2.68 5.19 -19.45
N ILE A 125 3.93 4.87 -19.08
CA ILE A 125 5.01 4.67 -20.04
C ILE A 125 4.75 3.41 -20.89
N LEU A 126 4.34 2.29 -20.28
CA LEU A 126 4.06 1.03 -20.97
C LEU A 126 3.03 1.19 -22.09
N PHE A 127 1.98 2.00 -21.85
CA PHE A 127 0.95 2.30 -22.84
C PHE A 127 1.42 3.31 -23.89
N ASN A 128 2.01 4.44 -23.47
CA ASN A 128 2.32 5.55 -24.36
C ASN A 128 3.58 5.31 -25.22
N SER A 129 4.55 4.51 -24.76
CA SER A 129 5.79 4.26 -25.53
C SER A 129 5.57 3.41 -26.77
N SER A 130 4.56 2.53 -26.73
CA SER A 130 4.21 1.59 -27.80
C SER A 130 3.23 2.16 -28.81
N GLN A 131 2.81 3.42 -28.65
CA GLN A 131 1.97 4.10 -29.64
C GLN A 131 2.77 4.38 -30.91
N LEU A 132 2.21 4.02 -32.06
CA LEU A 132 2.72 4.43 -33.36
C LEU A 132 2.44 5.93 -33.53
N SER A 133 3.46 6.71 -33.92
CA SER A 133 3.25 8.10 -34.31
C SER A 133 2.51 8.11 -35.64
N THR A 134 1.20 8.36 -35.61
CA THR A 134 0.41 8.54 -36.83
C THR A 134 0.50 10.00 -37.27
N VAL A 135 0.40 10.24 -38.58
CA VAL A 135 0.75 11.47 -39.31
C VAL A 135 -0.05 12.75 -38.89
N GLU A 136 -0.89 12.69 -37.86
CA GLU A 136 -1.61 13.84 -37.30
C GLU A 136 -0.85 14.45 -36.11
N GLU A 137 0.11 15.34 -36.42
CA GLU A 137 0.98 16.03 -35.44
C GLU A 137 0.25 16.59 -34.20
N LYS A 138 -0.99 17.09 -34.36
CA LYS A 138 -1.75 17.68 -33.23
C LYS A 138 -2.31 16.65 -32.26
N VAL A 139 -2.72 15.48 -32.73
CA VAL A 139 -3.27 14.40 -31.89
C VAL A 139 -2.14 13.70 -31.13
N ASP A 140 -1.00 13.49 -31.79
CA ASP A 140 0.21 12.95 -31.18
C ASP A 140 0.77 13.89 -30.10
N GLN A 141 0.77 15.20 -30.35
CA GLN A 141 1.21 16.19 -29.36
C GLN A 141 0.30 16.21 -28.12
N CYS A 142 -1.02 16.28 -28.30
CA CYS A 142 -1.98 16.27 -27.18
C CYS A 142 -1.90 14.98 -26.35
N ARG A 143 -1.72 13.82 -26.99
CA ARG A 143 -1.54 12.53 -26.30
C ARG A 143 -0.22 12.50 -25.51
N SER A 144 0.86 12.97 -26.11
CA SER A 144 2.15 13.14 -25.45
C SER A 144 2.05 14.06 -24.23
N ASP A 145 1.30 15.15 -24.32
CA ASP A 145 1.14 16.11 -23.21
C ASP A 145 0.31 15.52 -22.06
N ARG A 146 -0.76 14.77 -22.37
CA ARG A 146 -1.52 14.03 -21.35
C ARG A 146 -0.68 12.98 -20.64
N ALA A 147 0.14 12.22 -21.38
CA ALA A 147 1.05 11.24 -20.81
C ALA A 147 2.09 11.88 -19.87
N ARG A 148 2.70 12.99 -20.31
CA ARG A 148 3.65 13.77 -19.50
C ARG A 148 3.00 14.31 -18.23
N LEU A 149 1.77 14.80 -18.33
CA LEU A 149 1.00 15.27 -17.18
C LEU A 149 0.75 14.13 -16.19
N CYS A 150 0.24 12.97 -16.65
CA CYS A 150 -0.04 11.84 -15.78
C CYS A 150 1.21 11.32 -15.05
N ILE A 151 2.34 11.24 -15.76
CA ILE A 151 3.64 10.86 -15.17
C ILE A 151 4.08 11.89 -14.12
N SER A 152 3.94 13.18 -14.43
CA SER A 152 4.31 14.27 -13.50
C SER A 152 3.45 14.26 -12.24
N THR A 153 2.14 14.03 -12.39
CA THR A 153 1.19 13.91 -11.28
C THR A 153 1.51 12.69 -10.41
N ALA A 154 1.80 11.54 -11.01
CA ALA A 154 2.20 10.34 -10.27
C ALA A 154 3.48 10.58 -9.44
N LYS A 155 4.46 11.29 -10.02
CA LYS A 155 5.68 11.68 -9.33
C LYS A 155 5.43 12.65 -8.17
N GLU A 156 4.56 13.63 -8.35
CA GLU A 156 4.24 14.58 -7.28
C GLU A 156 3.44 13.92 -6.16
N LEU A 157 2.54 12.99 -6.49
CA LEU A 157 1.84 12.19 -5.48
C LEU A 157 2.83 11.39 -4.62
N GLU A 158 3.83 10.78 -5.22
CA GLU A 158 4.86 10.04 -4.48
C GLU A 158 5.68 10.96 -3.56
N LYS A 159 6.06 12.16 -4.04
CA LYS A 159 6.69 13.18 -3.17
C LYS A 159 5.76 13.60 -2.04
N GLN A 160 4.47 13.74 -2.31
CA GLN A 160 3.49 14.09 -1.27
C GLN A 160 3.40 12.99 -0.20
N LYS A 161 3.46 11.70 -0.58
CA LYS A 161 3.53 10.59 0.38
C LYS A 161 4.77 10.70 1.27
N LEU A 162 5.93 11.04 0.70
CA LEU A 162 7.16 11.28 1.46
C LEU A 162 7.06 12.50 2.41
N ARG A 163 6.37 13.56 2.01
CA ARG A 163 6.10 14.71 2.90
C ARG A 163 5.16 14.34 4.05
N ASN A 164 4.09 13.61 3.77
CA ASN A 164 3.16 13.13 4.79
C ASN A 164 3.88 12.20 5.78
N GLN A 165 4.76 11.36 5.26
CA GLN A 165 5.63 10.51 6.04
C GLN A 165 6.53 11.32 6.98
N ALA A 166 7.24 12.32 6.47
CA ALA A 166 8.10 13.17 7.29
C ALA A 166 7.32 13.90 8.40
N ALA A 167 6.10 14.37 8.10
CA ALA A 167 5.23 15.00 9.10
C ALA A 167 4.80 14.03 10.22
N ILE A 168 4.61 12.74 9.91
CA ILE A 168 4.34 11.73 10.96
C ILE A 168 5.61 11.43 11.75
N ASP A 169 6.77 11.37 11.08
CA ASP A 169 8.04 11.10 11.75
C ASP A 169 8.44 12.23 12.71
N GLU A 170 8.07 13.48 12.44
CA GLU A 170 8.22 14.60 13.36
C GLU A 170 7.43 14.40 14.67
N LYS A 171 6.22 13.84 14.59
CA LYS A 171 5.38 13.51 15.74
C LYS A 171 5.87 12.28 16.52
N LYS A 172 6.73 11.46 15.93
CA LYS A 172 7.17 10.18 16.50
C LYS A 172 7.80 10.34 17.88
N ARG A 173 8.64 11.37 18.08
CA ARG A 173 9.33 11.63 19.35
C ARG A 173 8.34 11.93 20.48
N ASP A 174 7.34 12.77 20.21
CA ASP A 174 6.28 13.09 21.18
C ASP A 174 5.46 11.85 21.55
N ILE A 175 5.10 11.03 20.55
CA ILE A 175 4.41 9.75 20.77
C ILE A 175 5.24 8.82 21.67
N GLU A 176 6.54 8.70 21.41
CA GLU A 176 7.45 7.85 22.19
C GLU A 176 7.58 8.32 23.64
N GLU A 177 7.74 9.62 23.87
CA GLU A 177 7.84 10.21 25.21
C GLU A 177 6.57 9.96 26.03
N LYS A 178 5.40 10.19 25.44
CA LYS A 178 4.11 10.00 26.12
C LYS A 178 3.83 8.53 26.42
N ILE A 179 4.19 7.62 25.51
CA ILE A 179 4.11 6.18 25.76
C ILE A 179 5.03 5.78 26.92
N GLN A 180 6.27 6.29 26.97
CA GLN A 180 7.20 6.01 28.07
C GLN A 180 6.68 6.50 29.42
N LYS A 181 6.07 7.69 29.48
CA LYS A 181 5.42 8.20 30.70
C LYS A 181 4.33 7.24 31.19
N LEU A 182 3.45 6.80 30.30
CA LEU A 182 2.38 5.86 30.65
C LEU A 182 2.91 4.46 31.03
N GLU A 183 3.97 3.98 30.39
CA GLU A 183 4.65 2.72 30.75
C GLU A 183 5.30 2.81 32.15
N ALA A 184 5.87 3.96 32.51
CA ALA A 184 6.41 4.21 33.84
C ALA A 184 5.29 4.20 34.89
N SER A 185 4.17 4.90 34.65
CA SER A 185 3.01 4.87 35.55
C SER A 185 2.45 3.46 35.71
N LYS A 186 2.41 2.67 34.63
CA LYS A 186 2.02 1.26 34.69
C LYS A 186 2.95 0.45 35.60
N SER A 187 4.26 0.63 35.45
CA SER A 187 5.26 -0.06 36.26
C SER A 187 5.16 0.33 37.75
N ASN A 188 4.87 1.60 38.05
CA ASN A 188 4.65 2.08 39.42
C ASN A 188 3.41 1.45 40.08
N CYS A 189 2.33 1.26 39.31
CA CYS A 189 1.15 0.54 39.78
C CYS A 189 1.48 -0.92 40.12
N GLU A 190 2.24 -1.60 39.25
CA GLU A 190 2.67 -2.98 39.49
C GLU A 190 3.53 -3.11 40.76
N LEU A 191 4.45 -2.15 40.99
CA LEU A 191 5.26 -2.09 42.22
C LEU A 191 4.42 -1.88 43.49
N SER A 192 3.37 -1.07 43.41
CA SER A 192 2.43 -0.84 44.52
C SER A 192 1.40 -1.96 44.70
N LYS A 193 1.51 -3.05 43.92
CA LYS A 193 0.54 -4.18 43.87
C LYS A 193 -0.89 -3.75 43.54
N SER A 194 -1.02 -2.64 42.80
CA SER A 194 -2.28 -2.13 42.31
C SER A 194 -2.37 -2.37 40.80
N TRP A 195 -3.55 -2.76 40.30
CA TRP A 195 -3.72 -2.99 38.87
C TRP A 195 -3.86 -1.65 38.16
N TYR A 196 -3.03 -1.41 37.14
CA TYR A 196 -3.02 -0.19 36.34
C TYR A 196 -4.42 0.23 35.83
N TYR A 197 -5.23 -0.76 35.45
CA TYR A 197 -6.63 -0.57 35.05
C TYR A 197 -7.51 -0.06 36.19
N ASP A 198 -7.42 -0.67 37.38
CA ASP A 198 -8.28 -0.36 38.52
C ASP A 198 -7.96 1.02 39.11
N VAL A 199 -6.67 1.36 39.20
CA VAL A 199 -6.19 2.68 39.63
C VAL A 199 -6.78 3.76 38.74
N PHE A 200 -6.65 3.61 37.42
CA PHE A 200 -7.18 4.59 36.47
C PHE A 200 -8.72 4.65 36.43
N LYS A 201 -9.40 3.51 36.64
CA LYS A 201 -10.86 3.47 36.69
C LYS A 201 -11.41 4.23 37.91
N ILE A 202 -10.73 4.11 39.05
CA ILE A 202 -11.06 4.80 40.30
C ILE A 202 -10.67 6.29 40.19
N SER A 203 -9.49 6.57 39.64
CA SER A 203 -8.89 7.87 39.34
C SER A 203 -9.17 8.93 40.40
N LYS A 204 -8.34 8.87 41.45
CA LYS A 204 -8.40 9.75 42.62
C LYS A 204 -7.23 10.73 42.67
N ASP A 205 -6.14 10.43 41.99
CA ASP A 205 -4.89 11.18 42.12
C ASP A 205 -4.66 12.11 40.92
N GLU A 206 -3.91 13.21 41.11
CA GLU A 206 -3.57 14.13 40.01
C GLU A 206 -2.76 13.45 38.91
N GLU A 207 -1.97 12.43 39.26
CA GLU A 207 -1.20 11.62 38.30
C GLU A 207 -2.13 10.85 37.35
N ASP A 208 -3.30 10.39 37.82
CA ASP A 208 -4.30 9.73 36.98
C ASP A 208 -4.94 10.70 35.99
N PHE A 209 -5.14 11.96 36.39
CA PHE A 209 -5.64 13.00 35.51
C PHE A 209 -4.62 13.31 34.41
N HIS A 210 -3.34 13.44 34.77
CA HIS A 210 -2.27 13.63 33.80
C HIS A 210 -2.17 12.44 32.82
N GLY A 211 -2.23 11.20 33.33
CA GLY A 211 -2.27 10.00 32.48
C GLY A 211 -3.46 9.98 31.52
N ASN A 212 -4.62 10.51 31.93
CA ASN A 212 -5.79 10.62 31.05
C ASN A 212 -5.62 11.69 29.97
N LEU A 213 -4.95 12.82 30.27
CA LEU A 213 -4.60 13.82 29.26
C LEU A 213 -3.66 13.23 28.21
N GLU A 214 -2.59 12.56 28.65
CA GLU A 214 -1.64 11.91 27.75
C GLU A 214 -2.31 10.84 26.86
N ARG A 215 -3.25 10.07 27.44
CA ARG A 215 -4.09 9.12 26.69
C ARG A 215 -4.89 9.80 25.57
N LEU A 216 -5.51 10.95 25.86
CA LEU A 216 -6.32 11.69 24.89
C LEU A 216 -5.48 12.30 23.77
N GLU A 217 -4.33 12.89 24.10
CA GLU A 217 -3.41 13.47 23.11
C GLU A 217 -2.83 12.39 22.19
N LEU A 218 -2.45 11.24 22.75
CA LEU A 218 -2.03 10.08 21.97
C LEU A 218 -3.17 9.59 21.07
N ALA A 219 -4.40 9.50 21.57
CA ALA A 219 -5.55 9.08 20.77
C ALA A 219 -5.77 9.99 19.56
N GLY A 220 -5.74 11.32 19.75
CA GLY A 220 -5.86 12.28 18.65
C GLY A 220 -4.75 12.14 17.61
N THR A 221 -3.50 12.07 18.07
CA THR A 221 -2.33 11.87 17.19
C THR A 221 -2.44 10.58 16.37
N TRP A 222 -2.88 9.47 16.98
CA TRP A 222 -3.06 8.21 16.27
C TRP A 222 -4.24 8.21 15.31
N ASP A 223 -5.34 8.89 15.65
CA ASP A 223 -6.49 9.04 14.77
C ASP A 223 -6.09 9.84 13.50
N GLU A 224 -5.31 10.91 13.63
CA GLU A 224 -4.74 11.64 12.48
C GLU A 224 -3.86 10.74 11.59
N ILE A 225 -2.99 9.92 12.18
CA ILE A 225 -2.15 8.97 11.42
C ILE A 225 -3.02 7.99 10.62
N ILE A 226 -4.11 7.49 11.22
CA ILE A 226 -5.04 6.58 10.55
C ILE A 226 -5.80 7.26 9.41
N GLU A 227 -6.19 8.53 9.60
CA GLU A 227 -6.84 9.32 8.55
C GLU A 227 -5.93 9.52 7.33
N ILE A 228 -4.62 9.65 7.54
CA ILE A 228 -3.64 9.75 6.43
C ILE A 228 -3.40 8.36 5.80
N LEU A 229 -3.43 7.29 6.60
CA LEU A 229 -3.17 5.93 6.14
C LEU A 229 -4.28 5.38 5.23
N LYS A 230 -5.56 5.68 5.53
CA LYS A 230 -6.74 5.20 4.77
C LYS A 230 -6.74 5.55 3.28
N PRO A 231 -6.52 6.81 2.86
CA PRO A 231 -6.57 7.21 1.46
C PRO A 231 -5.29 6.90 0.66
N TYR A 232 -4.42 5.99 1.11
CA TYR A 232 -3.15 5.65 0.43
C TYR A 232 -2.20 6.85 0.26
N LYS A 233 -2.19 7.76 1.24
CA LYS A 233 -1.35 8.96 1.24
C LYS A 233 0.02 8.76 1.90
N LEU A 234 0.42 7.51 2.16
CA LEU A 234 1.72 7.15 2.72
C LEU A 234 2.46 6.18 1.80
N PRO A 235 3.80 6.09 1.90
CA PRO A 235 4.59 5.11 1.16
C PRO A 235 4.13 3.68 1.44
N ASP A 236 4.26 2.81 0.46
CA ASP A 236 3.78 1.42 0.56
C ASP A 236 4.47 0.62 1.68
N GLU A 237 5.73 0.95 1.96
CA GLU A 237 6.54 0.33 3.02
C GLU A 237 6.22 0.88 4.42
N PHE A 238 5.45 1.98 4.52
CA PHE A 238 5.18 2.69 5.78
C PHE A 238 4.68 1.74 6.87
N GLU A 239 3.72 0.88 6.52
CA GLU A 239 3.07 -0.05 7.43
C GLU A 239 4.00 -1.20 7.86
N CYS A 240 5.05 -1.47 7.10
CA CYS A 240 5.92 -2.63 7.26
C CYS A 240 7.20 -2.38 8.05
N GLN A 241 7.45 -1.14 8.45
CA GLN A 241 8.62 -0.80 9.24
C GLN A 241 8.47 -1.34 10.68
N GLU A 242 9.41 -2.20 11.09
CA GLU A 242 9.42 -2.87 12.39
C GLU A 242 9.28 -1.88 13.55
N ALA A 243 10.10 -0.83 13.56
CA ALA A 243 10.03 0.23 14.58
C ALA A 243 8.64 0.87 14.72
N ARG A 244 7.86 0.96 13.63
CA ARG A 244 6.49 1.50 13.68
C ARG A 244 5.46 0.51 14.15
N ILE A 245 5.66 -0.77 13.82
CA ILE A 245 4.85 -1.87 14.31
C ILE A 245 5.03 -1.99 15.83
N ASP A 246 6.27 -1.91 16.30
CA ASP A 246 6.61 -1.94 17.71
C ASP A 246 6.01 -0.74 18.45
N LEU A 247 6.19 0.48 17.91
CA LEU A 247 5.61 1.68 18.50
C LEU A 247 4.07 1.60 18.57
N GLY A 248 3.43 1.16 17.50
CA GLY A 248 1.97 0.96 17.46
C GLY A 248 1.49 -0.14 18.41
N THR A 249 2.29 -1.18 18.61
CA THR A 249 1.97 -2.28 19.52
C THR A 249 2.12 -1.85 20.97
N ARG A 250 3.21 -1.13 21.32
CA ARG A 250 3.41 -0.54 22.65
C ARG A 250 2.28 0.41 23.00
N TYR A 251 1.94 1.35 22.11
CA TYR A 251 0.78 2.23 22.27
C TYR A 251 -0.48 1.43 22.63
N ARG A 252 -0.82 0.43 21.80
CA ARG A 252 -2.03 -0.38 22.03
C ARG A 252 -1.99 -1.08 23.38
N CYS A 253 -0.88 -1.70 23.76
CA CYS A 253 -0.75 -2.44 25.01
C CYS A 253 -0.88 -1.55 26.27
N VAL A 254 -0.51 -0.29 26.18
CA VAL A 254 -0.54 0.66 27.30
C VAL A 254 -1.86 1.42 27.35
N VAL A 255 -2.38 1.86 26.20
CA VAL A 255 -3.54 2.76 26.12
C VAL A 255 -4.86 2.02 26.01
N GLU A 256 -4.92 0.85 25.37
CA GLU A 256 -6.18 0.09 25.23
C GLU A 256 -6.82 -0.27 26.60
N PRO A 257 -6.06 -0.71 27.63
CA PRO A 257 -6.61 -0.90 28.97
C PRO A 257 -7.20 0.37 29.57
N LEU A 258 -6.58 1.54 29.36
CA LEU A 258 -7.07 2.81 29.86
C LEU A 258 -8.35 3.27 29.13
N ASP A 259 -8.42 3.05 27.82
CA ASP A 259 -9.64 3.31 27.03
C ASP A 259 -10.80 2.43 27.53
N ILE A 260 -10.54 1.17 27.89
CA ILE A 260 -11.53 0.28 28.53
C ILE A 260 -11.90 0.81 29.91
N ALA A 261 -10.93 1.18 30.75
CA ALA A 261 -11.17 1.72 32.09
C ALA A 261 -12.08 2.95 32.02
N ASN A 262 -11.75 3.89 31.13
CA ASN A 262 -12.53 5.10 30.89
C ASN A 262 -13.94 4.81 30.38
N TYR A 263 -14.10 3.81 29.50
CA TYR A 263 -15.41 3.41 28.97
C TYR A 263 -16.36 2.94 30.07
N TYR A 264 -15.89 2.06 30.96
CA TYR A 264 -16.69 1.54 32.07
C TYR A 264 -16.80 2.51 33.24
N ARG A 265 -15.79 3.38 33.46
CA ARG A 265 -15.85 4.45 34.46
C ARG A 265 -17.03 5.39 34.21
N HIS A 266 -17.31 5.68 32.95
CA HIS A 266 -18.42 6.54 32.54
C HIS A 266 -19.72 5.78 32.22
N LEU A 267 -19.83 4.51 32.63
CA LEU A 267 -21.01 3.65 32.42
C LEU A 267 -21.47 3.57 30.96
N LYS A 268 -20.59 3.82 29.98
CA LYS A 268 -20.94 3.80 28.54
C LYS A 268 -21.41 2.43 28.07
N ASN A 269 -21.10 1.38 28.82
CA ASN A 269 -21.57 0.04 28.55
C ASN A 269 -23.09 -0.11 28.75
N GLU A 270 -23.71 0.71 29.59
CA GLU A 270 -25.16 0.70 29.82
C GLU A 270 -25.89 1.38 28.66
N ASP A 271 -25.36 2.49 28.16
CA ASP A 271 -25.94 3.23 27.05
C ASP A 271 -25.66 2.59 25.67
N THR A 272 -24.39 2.22 25.44
CA THR A 272 -23.90 1.82 24.11
C THR A 272 -23.74 0.31 23.98
N GLY A 273 -23.63 -0.45 25.07
CA GLY A 273 -23.46 -1.90 25.08
C GLY A 273 -22.00 -2.37 25.30
N PRO A 274 -21.67 -3.66 25.06
CA PRO A 274 -20.35 -4.20 25.39
C PRO A 274 -19.21 -3.53 24.61
N TYR A 275 -18.11 -3.20 25.31
CA TYR A 275 -16.95 -2.48 24.73
C TYR A 275 -16.43 -3.15 23.44
N MET A 276 -16.22 -4.47 23.48
CA MET A 276 -15.67 -5.22 22.35
C MET A 276 -16.53 -5.18 21.08
N LEU A 277 -17.84 -4.91 21.22
CA LEU A 277 -18.78 -4.87 20.12
C LEU A 277 -19.07 -3.45 19.63
N LYS A 278 -19.25 -2.51 20.56
CA LYS A 278 -19.76 -1.16 20.24
C LYS A 278 -18.93 0.00 20.82
N GLY A 279 -17.99 -0.26 21.72
CA GLY A 279 -17.19 0.77 22.40
C GLY A 279 -15.73 0.89 21.93
N ARG A 280 -15.19 -0.13 21.25
CA ARG A 280 -13.78 -0.21 20.88
C ARG A 280 -13.44 0.79 19.77
N PRO A 281 -12.47 1.70 19.97
CA PRO A 281 -12.04 2.64 18.95
C PRO A 281 -11.51 1.94 17.69
N LYS A 282 -11.80 2.50 16.50
CA LYS A 282 -11.34 1.96 15.21
C LYS A 282 -9.81 1.78 15.17
N ARG A 283 -9.06 2.73 15.75
CA ARG A 283 -7.59 2.68 15.86
C ARG A 283 -7.03 1.43 16.52
N ALA A 284 -7.65 0.96 17.61
CA ALA A 284 -7.21 -0.23 18.33
C ALA A 284 -7.53 -1.53 17.57
N LYS A 285 -8.61 -1.51 16.77
CA LYS A 285 -8.97 -2.63 15.88
C LYS A 285 -7.99 -2.73 14.72
N GLU A 286 -7.76 -1.64 14.00
CA GLU A 286 -6.87 -1.57 12.84
C GLU A 286 -5.43 -1.98 13.23
N ARG A 287 -4.91 -1.48 14.35
CA ARG A 287 -3.57 -1.88 14.85
C ARG A 287 -3.46 -3.37 15.19
N ARG A 288 -4.49 -3.97 15.79
CA ARG A 288 -4.49 -5.41 16.12
C ARG A 288 -4.49 -6.27 14.87
N GLU A 289 -5.30 -5.92 13.89
CA GLU A 289 -5.34 -6.62 12.60
C GLU A 289 -4.01 -6.47 11.86
N HIS A 290 -3.40 -5.29 11.92
CA HIS A 290 -2.09 -5.02 11.34
C HIS A 290 -0.99 -5.88 11.96
N ALA A 291 -0.83 -5.82 13.29
CA ALA A 291 0.15 -6.64 14.01
C ALA A 291 -0.05 -8.13 13.70
N GLY A 292 -1.29 -8.64 13.71
CA GLY A 292 -1.58 -10.04 13.39
C GLY A 292 -1.32 -10.45 11.94
N LYS A 293 -1.25 -9.51 10.99
CA LYS A 293 -0.83 -9.75 9.60
C LYS A 293 0.69 -9.69 9.46
N THR A 294 1.35 -8.75 10.13
CA THR A 294 2.82 -8.66 10.11
C THR A 294 3.48 -9.85 10.80
N PHE A 295 2.95 -10.33 11.93
CA PHE A 295 3.43 -11.58 12.56
C PHE A 295 3.33 -12.78 11.61
N ARG A 296 2.29 -12.83 10.75
CA ARG A 296 2.16 -13.86 9.70
C ARG A 296 3.16 -13.66 8.56
N CYS A 297 3.40 -12.43 8.11
CA CYS A 297 4.38 -12.12 7.05
C CYS A 297 5.85 -12.32 7.52
N VAL A 298 6.16 -12.02 8.78
CA VAL A 298 7.48 -12.29 9.40
C VAL A 298 7.69 -13.79 9.57
N ALA A 299 6.67 -14.54 10.02
CA ALA A 299 6.74 -16.00 10.14
C ALA A 299 6.94 -16.69 8.77
N LEU A 300 6.33 -16.18 7.69
CA LEU A 300 6.47 -16.73 6.33
C LEU A 300 7.81 -16.39 5.67
N SER A 301 8.48 -15.29 6.07
CA SER A 301 9.82 -14.92 5.58
C SER A 301 10.96 -15.59 6.35
N CYS A 302 10.67 -16.30 7.45
CA CYS A 302 11.65 -17.02 8.26
C CYS A 302 11.69 -18.54 8.00
N TRP A 303 11.01 -19.03 6.95
CA TRP A 303 11.14 -20.42 6.49
C TRP A 303 12.33 -20.56 5.53
N GLU A 304 13.55 -20.38 6.05
CA GLU A 304 14.68 -21.16 5.56
C GLU A 304 14.67 -22.50 6.33
N PRO A 305 14.71 -23.66 5.64
CA PRO A 305 14.82 -24.93 6.32
C PRO A 305 16.19 -25.00 7.00
N ARG A 306 16.24 -24.88 8.33
CA ARG A 306 17.45 -25.24 9.07
C ARG A 306 17.73 -26.73 8.82
N PRO A 307 18.98 -27.11 8.48
CA PRO A 307 19.32 -28.50 8.31
C PRO A 307 19.10 -29.24 9.64
N PHE A 308 18.35 -30.35 9.56
CA PHE A 308 18.26 -31.34 10.62
C PHE A 308 19.67 -31.83 10.93
N LEU A 309 20.23 -31.44 12.06
CA LEU A 309 21.34 -32.17 12.67
C LEU A 309 20.74 -33.44 13.27
N SER A 310 21.00 -34.56 12.61
CA SER A 310 20.80 -35.89 13.18
C SER A 310 21.74 -36.03 14.38
N LEU A 311 21.15 -36.13 15.58
CA LEU A 311 21.84 -36.66 16.75
C LEU A 311 21.91 -38.17 16.60
N ASP A 312 22.98 -38.64 15.95
CA ASP A 312 23.46 -40.01 16.12
C ASP A 312 24.66 -39.97 17.07
N SER A 313 24.45 -40.50 18.28
CA SER A 313 25.46 -41.06 19.18
C SER A 313 24.77 -41.97 20.18
#